data_AF-A0A0C9UYM3-F1
#
_entry.id   AF-A0A0C9UYM3-F1
#
_cell.length_a   1.000
_cell.length_b   1.000
_cell.length_c   1.000
_cell.angle_alpha   90.00
_cell.angle_beta   90.00
_cell.angle_gamma   90.00
#
_symmetry.space_group_name_H-M   'P 1'
#
loop_
_entity.id
_entity.type
_entity.pdbx_description
1 polymer ?
#
loop_
_entity_poly.entity_id
_entity_poly.type
_entity_poly.pdbx_seq_one_letter_code
_entity_poly.pdbx_strand_id
1 'polypeptide(L)'
;MLERAYGTMILQDFYLRKQNEALHKKEKKEGKKTDRRKILFSDGFGRHMTDTDFIRALEADKQSRVTEQQQKARKRAAKADFQVIKKELEIAWEKLKEDHRKVMDTWKADVEYSKALGKRGGDLPEKPTKLILKATFSEQFLQTNTPTNEDTEMIGLESDSEAMEGDEDGEAAAGIDWDSEEE
;
A
#
# COMPACT_ATOMS: atom_id res chain seq x y z
N MET A 1 -25.79 22.50 50.41
CA MET A 1 -25.96 23.37 49.22
C MET A 1 -24.74 23.40 48.29
N LEU A 2 -23.49 23.26 48.79
CA LEU A 2 -22.29 23.24 47.94
C LEU A 2 -22.23 22.09 46.94
N GLU A 3 -22.64 20.88 47.34
CA GLU A 3 -22.56 19.68 46.47
C GLU A 3 -23.41 19.80 45.20
N ARG A 4 -24.56 20.46 45.29
CA ARG A 4 -25.45 20.69 44.14
C ARG A 4 -24.83 21.67 43.13
N ALA A 5 -24.15 22.71 43.60
CA ALA A 5 -23.46 23.68 42.76
C ALA A 5 -22.23 23.05 42.06
N TYR A 6 -21.50 22.19 42.78
CA TYR A 6 -20.35 21.48 42.23
C TYR A 6 -20.76 20.49 41.13
N GLY A 7 -21.87 19.76 41.33
CA GLY A 7 -22.43 18.87 40.32
C GLY A 7 -22.80 19.59 39.02
N THR A 8 -23.43 20.77 39.12
CA THR A 8 -23.78 21.57 37.93
C THR A 8 -22.56 22.11 37.20
N MET A 9 -21.51 22.48 37.93
CA MET A 9 -20.25 22.98 37.34
C MET A 9 -19.54 21.89 36.55
N ILE A 10 -19.45 20.68 37.08
CA ILE A 10 -18.86 19.53 36.38
C ILE A 10 -19.63 19.21 35.10
N LEU A 11 -20.97 19.26 35.16
CA LEU A 11 -21.81 18.96 34.00
C LEU A 11 -21.62 20.02 32.89
N GLN A 12 -21.50 21.29 33.25
CA GLN A 12 -21.20 22.37 32.31
C GLN A 12 -19.81 22.22 31.70
N ASP A 13 -18.79 21.89 32.50
CA ASP A 13 -17.43 21.68 31.99
C ASP A 13 -17.36 20.50 31.00
N PHE A 14 -18.07 19.41 31.31
CA PHE A 14 -18.17 18.26 30.41
C PHE A 14 -18.86 18.62 29.09
N TYR A 15 -19.93 19.42 29.16
CA TYR A 15 -20.67 19.89 27.99
C TYR A 15 -19.81 20.82 27.12
N LEU A 16 -19.06 21.75 27.71
CA LEU A 16 -18.14 22.64 27.01
C LEU A 16 -17.02 21.85 26.31
N ARG A 17 -16.45 20.83 26.96
CA ARG A 17 -15.44 19.95 26.33
C ARG A 17 -15.99 19.23 25.11
N LYS A 18 -17.21 18.68 25.21
CA LYS A 18 -17.90 18.01 24.10
C LYS A 18 -18.17 18.98 22.93
N GLN A 19 -18.58 20.21 23.23
CA GLN A 19 -18.82 21.24 22.21
C GLN A 19 -17.52 21.66 21.52
N ASN A 20 -16.44 21.91 22.26
CA ASN A 20 -15.13 22.23 21.70
C ASN A 20 -14.59 21.10 20.82
N GLU A 21 -14.73 19.85 21.25
CA GLU A 21 -14.32 18.69 20.45
C GLU A 21 -15.13 18.60 19.13
N ALA A 22 -16.44 18.83 19.19
CA ALA A 22 -17.30 18.83 18.01
C ALA A 22 -16.97 19.97 17.04
N LEU A 23 -16.67 21.16 17.56
CA LEU A 23 -16.29 22.33 16.78
C LEU A 23 -14.97 22.08 16.06
N HIS A 24 -13.93 21.63 16.77
CA HIS A 24 -12.64 21.33 16.16
C HIS A 24 -12.68 20.12 15.22
N LYS A 25 -13.57 19.15 15.42
CA LYS A 25 -13.78 18.06 14.45
C LYS A 25 -14.35 18.59 13.13
N LYS A 26 -15.27 19.56 13.17
CA LYS A 26 -15.81 20.20 11.97
C LYS A 26 -14.76 21.07 11.27
N GLU A 27 -14.04 21.91 12.01
CA GLU A 27 -12.95 22.73 11.47
C GLU A 27 -11.84 21.88 10.85
N LYS A 28 -11.41 20.79 11.50
CA LYS A 28 -10.42 19.86 10.93
C LYS A 28 -10.94 19.12 9.70
N LYS A 29 -12.25 18.86 9.61
CA LYS A 29 -12.86 18.19 8.44
C LYS A 29 -13.04 19.15 7.27
N GLU A 30 -13.37 20.41 7.54
CA GLU A 30 -13.50 21.46 6.53
C GLU A 30 -12.14 22.00 6.09
N GLY A 31 -11.17 22.15 6.99
CA GLY A 31 -9.78 22.51 6.72
C GLY A 31 -9.01 21.46 5.91
N LYS A 32 -9.47 20.21 5.88
CA LYS A 32 -8.98 19.19 4.95
C LYS A 32 -9.54 19.33 3.53
N LYS A 33 -10.69 19.99 3.38
CA LYS A 33 -11.38 20.22 2.09
C LYS A 33 -11.08 21.58 1.49
N THR A 34 -10.72 22.57 2.29
CA THR A 34 -10.22 23.86 1.80
C THR A 34 -8.75 23.70 1.41
N ASP A 35 -8.44 24.15 0.20
CA ASP A 35 -7.11 24.19 -0.41
C ASP A 35 -6.03 24.54 0.63
N ARG A 36 -5.01 23.69 0.81
CA ARG A 36 -3.91 23.90 1.78
C ARG A 36 -3.24 25.27 1.61
N ARG A 37 -3.38 25.89 0.43
CA ARG A 37 -2.94 27.27 0.12
C ARG A 37 -3.67 28.36 0.92
N LYS A 38 -4.84 28.07 1.50
CA LYS A 38 -5.66 29.03 2.27
C LYS A 38 -5.45 28.94 3.78
N ILE A 39 -4.73 27.92 4.26
CA ILE A 39 -4.34 27.79 5.67
C ILE A 39 -2.99 28.49 5.83
N LEU A 40 -3.01 29.77 6.17
CA LEU A 40 -1.80 30.55 6.36
C LEU A 40 -0.99 30.09 7.60
N PHE A 41 -1.64 29.41 8.56
CA PHE A 41 -1.02 28.90 9.80
C PHE A 41 -1.63 27.56 10.24
N SER A 42 -0.80 26.60 10.64
CA SER A 42 -1.22 25.26 11.09
C SER A 42 -2.11 25.25 12.35
N ASP A 43 -2.01 26.31 13.17
CA ASP A 43 -2.75 26.46 14.43
C ASP A 43 -4.06 27.28 14.30
N GLY A 44 -4.40 27.78 13.10
CA GLY A 44 -5.67 28.48 12.85
C GLY A 44 -5.81 29.89 13.45
N PHE A 45 -4.87 30.35 14.27
CA PHE A 45 -4.83 31.72 14.78
C PHE A 45 -3.91 32.57 13.89
N GLY A 46 -4.44 33.69 13.37
CA GLY A 46 -3.66 34.68 12.64
C GLY A 46 -2.60 35.30 13.55
N ARG A 47 -1.37 34.79 13.48
CA ARG A 47 -0.22 35.39 14.18
C ARG A 47 0.51 36.29 13.20
N HIS A 48 0.97 37.45 13.67
CA HIS A 48 1.98 38.20 12.94
C HIS A 48 3.28 37.39 12.98
N MET A 49 3.60 36.73 11.87
CA MET A 49 4.82 35.96 11.76
C MET A 49 5.97 36.97 11.65
N THR A 50 6.91 36.92 12.60
CA THR A 50 8.13 37.71 12.50
C THR A 50 9.00 37.16 11.38
N ASP A 51 9.88 37.99 10.79
CA ASP A 51 10.70 37.58 9.63
C ASP A 51 11.50 36.29 9.89
N THR A 52 11.97 36.09 11.13
CA THR A 52 12.68 34.88 11.55
C THR A 52 11.79 33.65 11.63
N ASP A 53 10.55 33.80 12.10
CA ASP A 53 9.59 32.69 12.18
C ASP A 53 9.14 32.26 10.78
N PHE A 54 8.99 33.22 9.86
CA PHE A 54 8.66 32.93 8.46
C PHE A 54 9.77 32.15 7.75
N ILE A 55 11.02 32.55 7.93
CA ILE A 55 12.18 31.83 7.37
C ILE A 55 12.22 30.40 7.92
N ARG A 56 12.05 30.21 9.23
CA ARG A 56 12.05 28.89 9.86
C ARG A 56 10.91 28.00 9.36
N ALA A 57 9.71 28.56 9.19
CA ALA A 57 8.56 27.83 8.66
C ALA A 57 8.78 27.39 7.21
N LEU A 58 9.36 28.26 6.37
CA LEU A 58 9.72 27.91 4.99
C LEU A 58 10.79 26.82 4.92
N GLU A 59 11.81 26.87 5.77
CA GLU A 59 12.84 25.84 5.83
C GLU A 59 12.26 24.49 6.26
N ALA A 60 11.40 24.49 7.29
CA ALA A 60 10.71 23.28 7.75
C ALA A 60 9.80 22.70 6.67
N ASP A 61 9.04 23.52 5.94
CA ASP A 61 8.20 23.06 4.82
C ASP A 61 9.04 22.47 3.68
N LYS A 62 10.15 23.12 3.30
CA LYS A 62 11.10 22.58 2.31
C LYS A 62 11.66 21.23 2.74
N GLN A 63 12.10 21.10 3.99
CA GLN A 63 12.60 19.84 4.53
C GLN A 63 11.51 18.75 4.57
N SER A 64 10.29 19.11 4.96
CA SER A 64 9.15 18.19 4.96
C SER A 64 8.83 17.68 3.56
N ARG A 65 8.85 18.55 2.53
CA ARG A 65 8.63 18.14 1.14
C ARG A 65 9.71 17.20 0.64
N VAL A 66 10.98 17.48 0.95
CA VAL A 66 12.10 16.63 0.55
C VAL A 66 12.00 15.25 1.22
N THR A 67 11.71 15.19 2.51
CA THR A 67 11.57 13.91 3.21
C THR A 67 10.35 13.12 2.71
N GLU A 68 9.23 13.77 2.44
CA GLU A 68 8.05 13.12 1.85
C GLU A 68 8.33 12.58 0.44
N GLN A 69 9.04 13.33 -0.41
CA GLN A 69 9.45 12.87 -1.74
C GLN A 69 10.40 11.68 -1.66
N GLN A 70 11.38 11.73 -0.75
CA GLN A 70 12.29 10.60 -0.52
C GLN A 70 11.55 9.36 -0.03
N GLN A 71 10.61 9.50 0.90
CA GLN A 71 9.77 8.39 1.36
C GLN A 71 8.90 7.82 0.23
N LYS A 72 8.29 8.68 -0.60
CA LYS A 72 7.54 8.24 -1.79
C LYS A 72 8.43 7.49 -2.78
N ALA A 73 9.64 7.98 -3.03
CA ALA A 73 10.61 7.31 -3.90
C ALA A 73 11.01 5.93 -3.35
N ARG A 74 11.33 5.83 -2.06
CA ARG A 74 11.62 4.54 -1.39
C ARG A 74 10.45 3.57 -1.48
N LYS A 75 9.22 4.03 -1.23
CA LYS A 75 8.01 3.20 -1.36
C LYS A 75 7.79 2.72 -2.79
N ARG A 76 8.04 3.57 -3.80
CA ARG A 76 7.94 3.17 -5.21
C ARG A 76 9.00 2.12 -5.59
N ALA A 77 10.24 2.29 -5.15
CA ALA A 77 11.30 1.31 -5.36
C ALA A 77 10.95 -0.04 -4.71
N ALA A 78 10.58 -0.05 -3.43
CA ALA A 78 10.18 -1.27 -2.72
C ALA A 78 8.99 -1.99 -3.39
N LYS A 79 8.01 -1.24 -3.91
CA LYS A 79 6.91 -1.81 -4.69
C LYS A 79 7.39 -2.45 -5.99
N ALA A 80 8.32 -1.81 -6.71
CA ALA A 80 8.86 -2.36 -7.94
C ALA A 80 9.61 -3.67 -7.67
N ASP A 81 10.46 -3.71 -6.64
CA ASP A 81 11.21 -4.90 -6.24
C ASP A 81 10.27 -6.04 -5.84
N PHE A 82 9.22 -5.74 -5.07
CA PHE A 82 8.20 -6.73 -4.69
C PHE A 82 7.47 -7.31 -5.90
N GLN A 83 7.16 -6.50 -6.92
CA GLN A 83 6.54 -7.00 -8.16
C GLN A 83 7.45 -7.93 -8.94
N VAL A 84 8.77 -7.70 -8.92
CA VAL A 84 9.75 -8.61 -9.53
C VAL A 84 9.73 -9.96 -8.80
N ILE A 85 9.86 -9.95 -7.47
CA ILE A 85 9.84 -11.17 -6.65
C ILE A 85 8.53 -11.95 -6.84
N LYS A 86 7.39 -11.24 -6.89
CA LYS A 86 6.09 -11.88 -7.12
C LYS A 86 6.03 -12.61 -8.46
N LYS A 87 6.53 -11.99 -9.53
CA LYS A 87 6.60 -12.62 -10.87
C LYS A 87 7.51 -13.84 -10.87
N GLU A 88 8.66 -13.75 -10.22
CA GLU A 88 9.58 -14.89 -10.10
C GLU A 88 8.95 -16.06 -9.34
N LEU A 89 8.24 -15.77 -8.26
CA LEU A 89 7.49 -16.77 -7.49
C LEU A 89 6.39 -17.43 -8.32
N GLU A 90 5.66 -16.66 -9.12
CA GLU A 90 4.63 -17.18 -10.03
C GLU A 90 5.23 -18.11 -11.09
N ILE A 91 6.34 -17.72 -11.71
CA ILE A 91 7.06 -18.56 -12.69
C ILE A 91 7.57 -19.85 -12.04
N ALA A 92 8.15 -19.76 -10.84
CA ALA A 92 8.65 -20.93 -10.11
C ALA A 92 7.52 -21.89 -9.73
N TRP A 93 6.37 -21.34 -9.33
CA TRP A 93 5.18 -22.12 -9.01
C TRP A 93 4.56 -22.82 -10.23
N GLU A 94 4.55 -22.17 -11.38
CA GLU A 94 4.10 -22.77 -12.64
C GLU A 94 5.00 -23.94 -13.05
N LYS A 95 6.32 -23.77 -12.99
CA LYS A 95 7.28 -24.86 -13.25
C LYS A 95 7.05 -26.06 -12.34
N LEU A 96 6.86 -25.83 -11.04
CA LEU A 96 6.59 -26.90 -10.07
C LEU A 96 5.31 -27.68 -10.41
N LYS A 97 4.26 -26.98 -10.85
CA LYS A 97 3.01 -27.62 -11.29
C LYS A 97 3.21 -28.45 -12.56
N GLU A 98 3.96 -27.94 -13.52
CA GLU A 98 4.25 -28.66 -14.76
C GLU A 98 5.05 -29.93 -14.49
N ASP A 99 6.07 -29.86 -13.65
CA ASP A 99 6.90 -31.01 -13.31
C ASP A 99 6.09 -32.07 -12.56
N HIS A 100 5.23 -31.66 -11.61
CA HIS A 100 4.33 -32.60 -10.96
C HIS A 100 3.32 -33.22 -11.93
N ARG A 101 2.81 -32.44 -12.89
CA ARG A 101 1.92 -32.97 -13.93
C ARG A 101 2.65 -34.05 -14.75
N LYS A 102 3.88 -33.81 -15.18
CA LYS A 102 4.68 -34.80 -15.91
C LYS A 102 4.86 -36.07 -15.07
N VAL A 103 5.22 -35.94 -13.80
CA VAL A 103 5.38 -37.08 -12.87
C VAL A 103 4.06 -37.86 -12.68
N MET A 104 2.94 -37.15 -12.60
CA MET A 104 1.63 -37.79 -12.51
C MET A 104 1.23 -38.51 -13.80
N ASP A 105 1.57 -37.96 -14.96
CA ASP A 105 1.27 -38.56 -16.25
C ASP A 105 2.16 -39.78 -16.54
N THR A 106 3.44 -39.74 -16.18
CA THR A 106 4.32 -40.92 -16.23
C THR A 106 3.82 -42.02 -15.29
N TRP A 107 3.42 -41.66 -14.07
CA TRP A 107 2.86 -42.63 -13.13
C TRP A 107 1.57 -43.28 -13.64
N LYS A 108 0.66 -42.50 -14.25
CA LYS A 108 -0.56 -43.07 -14.87
C LYS A 108 -0.22 -44.05 -15.98
N ALA A 109 0.73 -43.71 -16.85
CA ALA A 109 1.18 -44.60 -17.92
C ALA A 109 1.75 -45.91 -17.36
N ASP A 110 2.56 -45.84 -16.30
CA ASP A 110 3.15 -47.02 -15.64
C ASP A 110 2.07 -47.89 -14.97
N VAL A 111 1.06 -47.26 -14.37
CA VAL A 111 -0.10 -47.96 -13.80
C VAL A 111 -0.91 -48.67 -14.88
N GLU A 112 -1.17 -48.01 -16.01
CA GLU A 112 -1.90 -48.60 -17.14
C GLU A 112 -1.13 -49.77 -17.75
N TYR A 113 0.18 -49.61 -17.95
CA TYR A 113 1.06 -50.68 -18.41
C TYR A 113 1.05 -51.87 -17.45
N SER A 114 1.14 -51.62 -16.14
CA SER A 114 1.10 -52.68 -15.12
C SER A 114 -0.23 -53.41 -15.08
N LYS A 115 -1.35 -52.69 -15.28
CA LYS A 115 -2.69 -53.29 -15.38
C LYS A 115 -2.83 -54.15 -16.63
N ALA A 116 -2.27 -53.72 -17.76
CA ALA A 116 -2.26 -54.51 -19.00
C ALA A 116 -1.49 -55.83 -18.84
N LEU A 117 -0.45 -55.84 -18.00
CA LEU A 117 0.28 -57.04 -17.60
C LEU A 117 -0.45 -57.93 -16.56
N GLY A 118 -1.65 -57.55 -16.12
CA GLY A 118 -2.44 -58.33 -15.16
C GLY A 118 -2.02 -58.19 -13.70
N LYS A 119 -1.13 -57.25 -13.37
CA LYS A 119 -0.72 -56.97 -11.98
C LYS A 119 -1.89 -56.38 -11.20
N ARG A 120 -2.10 -56.84 -9.95
CA ARG A 120 -3.20 -56.40 -9.07
C ARG A 120 -2.66 -55.69 -7.82
N GLY A 121 -3.31 -54.58 -7.46
CA GLY A 121 -3.30 -53.97 -6.14
C GLY A 121 -1.93 -53.57 -5.58
N GLY A 122 -1.21 -54.55 -5.02
CA GLY A 122 0.08 -54.36 -4.36
C GLY A 122 1.27 -54.24 -5.31
N ASP A 123 1.16 -54.72 -6.55
CA ASP A 123 2.26 -54.70 -7.53
C ASP A 123 2.26 -53.44 -8.42
N LEU A 124 1.38 -52.48 -8.15
CA LEU A 124 1.31 -51.22 -8.88
C LEU A 124 2.30 -50.21 -8.30
N PRO A 125 2.87 -49.32 -9.15
CA PRO A 125 3.77 -48.28 -8.66
C PRO A 125 3.04 -47.35 -7.68
N GLU A 126 3.74 -46.98 -6.61
CA GLU A 126 3.20 -46.06 -5.60
C GLU A 126 2.85 -44.70 -6.21
N LYS A 127 1.77 -44.11 -5.72
CA LYS A 127 1.29 -42.82 -6.20
C LYS A 127 2.27 -41.70 -5.78
N PRO A 128 2.65 -40.79 -6.69
CA PRO A 128 3.46 -39.63 -6.36
C PRO A 128 2.86 -38.80 -5.22
N THR A 129 3.72 -38.24 -4.38
CA THR A 129 3.33 -37.37 -3.26
C THR A 129 2.52 -36.17 -3.76
N LYS A 130 1.59 -35.68 -2.93
CA LYS A 130 0.78 -34.51 -3.26
C LYS A 130 1.68 -33.28 -3.41
N LEU A 131 1.30 -32.39 -4.32
CA LEU A 131 1.92 -31.07 -4.44
C LEU A 131 1.87 -30.32 -3.11
N ILE A 132 3.00 -29.68 -2.80
CA ILE A 132 3.11 -28.72 -1.70
C ILE A 132 2.11 -27.58 -1.95
N LEU A 133 1.49 -27.06 -0.89
CA LEU A 133 0.53 -25.95 -1.03
C LEU A 133 1.26 -24.69 -1.50
N LYS A 134 0.57 -23.84 -2.28
CA LYS A 134 1.15 -22.58 -2.76
C LYS A 134 1.66 -21.70 -1.62
N ALA A 135 0.94 -21.65 -0.49
CA ALA A 135 1.33 -20.87 0.68
C ALA A 135 2.69 -21.32 1.27
N THR A 136 2.86 -22.62 1.49
CA THR A 136 4.12 -23.20 1.99
C THR A 136 5.27 -23.05 0.99
N PHE A 137 4.98 -23.10 -0.32
CA PHE A 137 5.97 -22.85 -1.36
C PHE A 137 6.42 -21.38 -1.37
N SER A 138 5.47 -20.44 -1.27
CA SER A 138 5.77 -19.01 -1.18
C SER A 138 6.67 -18.68 0.01
N GLU A 139 6.40 -19.28 1.17
CA GLU A 139 7.20 -19.08 2.38
C GLU A 139 8.65 -19.57 2.20
N GLN A 140 8.84 -20.76 1.63
CA GLN A 140 10.17 -21.30 1.32
C GLN A 140 10.91 -20.46 0.26
N PHE A 141 10.19 -19.98 -0.75
CA PHE A 141 10.76 -19.14 -1.81
C PHE A 141 11.22 -17.77 -1.27
N LEU A 142 10.44 -17.17 -0.37
CA LEU A 142 10.81 -15.90 0.25
C LEU A 142 12.00 -16.07 1.20
N GLN A 143 12.06 -17.15 1.99
CA GLN A 143 13.19 -17.42 2.89
C GLN A 143 14.53 -17.63 2.15
N THR A 144 14.48 -18.13 0.92
CA THR A 144 15.70 -18.41 0.11
C THR A 144 16.15 -17.23 -0.72
N ASN A 145 15.25 -16.30 -1.07
CA ASN A 145 15.53 -15.16 -1.93
C ASN A 145 15.57 -13.80 -1.20
N THR A 146 15.31 -13.73 0.11
CA THR A 146 15.59 -12.51 0.87
C THR A 146 17.08 -12.42 1.15
N PRO A 147 17.81 -11.43 0.59
CA PRO A 147 19.16 -11.15 1.06
C PRO A 147 19.06 -10.73 2.53
N THR A 148 19.84 -11.39 3.39
CA THR A 148 20.12 -11.03 4.77
C THR A 148 20.76 -9.63 4.82
N ASN A 149 19.95 -8.60 4.65
CA ASN A 149 20.28 -7.23 5.00
C ASN A 149 19.37 -6.83 6.16
N GLU A 150 19.99 -6.69 7.33
CA GLU A 150 19.40 -6.49 8.65
C GLU A 150 18.63 -5.15 8.82
N ASP A 151 18.43 -4.37 7.75
CA ASP A 151 17.85 -3.02 7.82
C ASP A 151 16.44 -2.88 7.23
N THR A 152 15.78 -3.98 6.84
CA THR A 152 14.39 -3.89 6.37
C THR A 152 13.42 -4.03 7.53
N GLU A 153 13.35 -2.98 8.35
CA GLU A 153 12.24 -2.81 9.31
C GLU A 153 10.89 -2.88 8.56
N MET A 154 10.17 -3.99 8.80
CA MET A 154 8.72 -4.10 8.91
C MET A 154 7.92 -3.03 8.15
N ILE A 155 7.90 -3.10 6.81
CA ILE A 155 6.81 -2.47 6.05
C ILE A 155 5.59 -3.34 6.24
N GLY A 156 4.75 -2.95 7.20
CA GLY A 156 3.47 -3.56 7.51
C GLY A 156 2.67 -3.85 6.23
N LEU A 157 2.42 -5.14 6.03
CA LEU A 157 1.45 -5.68 5.09
C LEU A 157 0.04 -5.30 5.56
N GLU A 158 -0.33 -4.03 5.43
CA GLU A 158 -1.73 -3.63 5.34
C GLU A 158 -2.08 -3.52 3.86
N SER A 159 -2.82 -4.54 3.44
CA SER A 159 -3.48 -4.66 2.16
C SER A 159 -4.57 -3.60 2.05
N ASP A 160 -4.20 -2.35 1.72
CA ASP A 160 -5.16 -1.35 1.26
C ASP A 160 -5.19 -1.33 -0.27
N SER A 161 -6.18 -2.05 -0.79
CA SER A 161 -6.75 -1.83 -2.10
C SER A 161 -7.58 -0.53 -2.07
N GLU A 162 -6.96 0.62 -2.31
CA GLU A 162 -7.69 1.85 -2.60
C GLU A 162 -7.23 2.48 -3.92
N ALA A 163 -8.19 2.46 -4.84
CA ALA A 163 -8.49 3.37 -5.93
C ALA A 163 -7.33 4.16 -6.58
N MET A 164 -7.01 3.68 -7.78
CA MET A 164 -6.40 4.41 -8.87
C MET A 164 -7.40 5.46 -9.42
N GLU A 165 -7.21 6.72 -9.05
CA GLU A 165 -7.60 7.90 -9.84
C GLU A 165 -6.31 8.74 -9.88
N GLY A 166 -5.58 8.90 -10.98
CA GLY A 166 -6.05 9.30 -12.31
C GLY A 166 -5.68 10.77 -12.53
N ASP A 167 -4.42 11.16 -12.24
CA ASP A 167 -3.91 12.49 -12.59
C ASP A 167 -3.49 12.45 -14.08
N GLU A 168 -4.36 12.97 -14.95
CA GLU A 168 -4.04 13.25 -16.34
C GLU A 168 -3.18 14.52 -16.42
N ASP A 169 -1.92 14.32 -16.80
CA ASP A 169 -1.00 15.36 -17.23
C ASP A 169 -1.48 15.96 -18.57
N GLY A 170 -2.02 17.18 -18.53
CA GLY A 170 -2.32 17.97 -19.73
C GLY A 170 -1.13 18.83 -20.16
N GLU A 171 -0.15 18.23 -20.84
CA GLU A 171 0.88 18.96 -21.59
C GLU A 171 0.33 19.54 -22.90
N ALA A 172 0.63 20.82 -23.10
CA ALA A 172 0.80 21.60 -24.33
C ALA A 172 0.21 21.10 -25.68
N ALA A 173 -0.65 21.94 -26.27
CA ALA A 173 -0.73 22.07 -27.73
C ALA A 173 -0.59 23.55 -28.11
N ALA A 174 0.56 23.86 -28.70
CA ALA A 174 0.85 25.11 -29.37
C ALA A 174 0.12 25.19 -30.71
N GLY A 175 -0.32 26.40 -31.06
CA GLY A 175 -0.46 26.90 -32.43
C GLY A 175 -1.58 26.31 -33.29
N ILE A 176 -2.44 27.19 -33.81
CA ILE A 176 -2.44 27.53 -35.23
C ILE A 176 -3.27 28.82 -35.39
N ASP A 177 -2.57 29.82 -35.90
CA ASP A 177 -3.04 31.12 -36.35
C ASP A 177 -3.68 30.94 -37.73
N TRP A 178 -4.92 31.40 -37.93
CA TRP A 178 -5.60 31.44 -39.23
C TRP A 178 -5.97 32.90 -39.51
N ASP A 179 -4.97 33.67 -39.92
CA ASP A 179 -5.15 34.92 -40.63
C ASP A 179 -5.18 34.62 -42.14
N SER A 180 -6.31 34.90 -42.81
CA SER A 180 -6.49 35.08 -44.26
C SER A 180 -7.96 35.49 -44.48
N GLU A 181 -8.31 36.78 -44.52
CA GLU A 181 -8.26 37.71 -45.66
C GLU A 181 -9.12 37.31 -46.88
N GLU A 182 -9.89 38.32 -47.34
CA GLU A 182 -10.49 38.54 -48.68
C GLU A 182 -11.75 37.76 -49.11
N GLU A 183 -12.93 38.40 -49.02
CA GLU A 183 -13.55 39.19 -50.12
C GLU A 183 -14.72 40.05 -49.62
#